data_AF-A0A7S2P4S8-F1
#
_entry.id   AF-A0A7S2P4S8-F1
#
_cell.length_a   1.000
_cell.length_b   1.000
_cell.length_c   1.000
_cell.angle_alpha   90.00
_cell.angle_beta   90.00
_cell.angle_gamma   90.00
#
_symmetry.space_group_name_H-M   'P 1'
#
loop_
_entity.id
_entity.type
_entity.pdbx_description
1 polymer ?
#
loop_
_entity_poly.entity_id
_entity_poly.type
_entity_poly.pdbx_seq_one_letter_code
_entity_poly.pdbx_strand_id
1 'polypeptide(L)'
;VNLLSPPNAGVLFDASLSCLVCTDSKVDGSRELGRKFSFANGEKVPESAELPKKKKNNMQVHERLKEGKALRVQSTNKELNFSPNECTFFKREWIVRHVLDTESPLLKLHVKKMIEENNGRWPSELQDLSSCIANFSQIIVNMNATSNTSGTSVFARKVYRHSDLLFGCDFATITYFCQERKDIFVAIDEAHDLMEV
;
A
#
# COMPACT_ATOMS: atom_id res chain seq x y z
N VAL A 1 -10.14 -17.90 29.58
CA VAL A 1 -9.64 -16.67 30.26
C VAL A 1 -10.60 -15.55 29.89
N ASN A 2 -11.30 -14.99 30.86
CA ASN A 2 -12.32 -13.95 30.65
C ASN A 2 -11.67 -12.67 30.11
N LEU A 3 -11.85 -12.37 28.83
CA LEU A 3 -11.64 -11.02 28.29
C LEU A 3 -12.99 -10.32 28.29
N LEU A 4 -13.34 -9.75 29.45
CA LEU A 4 -14.29 -8.66 29.52
C LEU A 4 -13.69 -7.53 28.66
N SER A 5 -14.25 -7.31 27.49
CA SER A 5 -13.96 -6.10 26.71
C SER A 5 -14.19 -4.89 27.63
N PRO A 6 -13.23 -3.96 27.78
CA PRO A 6 -13.37 -2.87 28.71
C PRO A 6 -14.57 -1.99 28.31
N PRO A 7 -15.33 -1.44 29.28
CA PRO A 7 -16.51 -0.62 29.01
C PRO A 7 -16.21 0.72 28.31
N ASN A 8 -14.94 1.00 27.98
CA ASN A 8 -14.48 2.19 27.30
C ASN A 8 -13.54 1.81 26.15
N ALA A 9 -14.03 1.10 25.13
CA ALA A 9 -13.39 1.17 23.82
C ALA A 9 -13.52 2.63 23.36
N GLY A 10 -12.39 3.36 23.33
CA GLY A 10 -12.36 4.80 23.04
C GLY A 10 -13.10 5.09 21.74
N VAL A 11 -14.21 5.82 21.84
CA VAL A 11 -14.98 6.26 20.69
C VAL A 11 -14.18 7.33 19.97
N LEU A 12 -14.17 7.28 18.64
CA LEU A 12 -13.58 8.31 17.81
C LEU A 12 -14.70 9.12 17.13
N PHE A 13 -14.56 10.43 17.15
CA PHE A 13 -15.44 11.37 16.45
C PHE A 13 -14.74 11.99 15.25
N ASP A 14 -15.54 12.39 14.27
CA ASP A 14 -15.08 13.13 13.09
C ASP A 14 -13.88 12.45 12.42
N ALA A 15 -14.00 11.14 12.23
CA ALA A 15 -12.94 10.35 11.63
C ALA A 15 -12.93 10.57 10.12
N SER A 16 -11.75 10.76 9.54
CA SER A 16 -11.54 10.92 8.11
C SER A 16 -10.40 10.02 7.63
N LEU A 17 -10.56 9.51 6.41
CA LEU A 17 -9.58 8.68 5.72
C LEU A 17 -9.04 9.42 4.50
N SER A 18 -7.72 9.34 4.32
CA SER A 18 -7.04 9.77 3.10
C SER A 18 -6.11 8.67 2.62
N CYS A 19 -5.98 8.52 1.31
CA CYS A 19 -5.21 7.45 0.72
C CYS A 19 -4.35 7.91 -0.44
N LEU A 20 -3.12 7.44 -0.44
CA LEU A 20 -2.15 7.71 -1.49
C LEU A 20 -1.64 6.40 -2.08
N VAL A 21 -1.57 6.34 -3.40
CA VAL A 21 -0.91 5.27 -4.14
C VAL A 21 0.42 5.78 -4.67
N CYS A 22 1.49 5.09 -4.31
CA CYS A 22 2.83 5.34 -4.82
C CYS A 22 3.08 4.42 -6.01
N THR A 23 3.27 5.00 -7.19
CA THR A 23 3.61 4.25 -8.40
C THR A 23 5.04 4.57 -8.82
N ASP A 24 5.82 3.54 -9.13
CA ASP A 24 7.18 3.70 -9.61
C ASP A 24 7.15 3.83 -11.13
N SER A 25 7.37 5.04 -11.65
CA SER A 25 7.59 5.21 -13.08
C SER A 25 9.08 5.03 -13.37
N LYS A 26 9.39 3.96 -14.13
CA LYS A 26 10.71 3.84 -14.76
C LYS A 26 10.79 4.88 -15.87
N VAL A 27 11.52 5.96 -15.61
CA VAL A 27 11.90 6.89 -16.68
C VAL A 27 13.03 6.23 -17.47
N ASP A 28 12.67 5.63 -18.60
CA ASP A 28 13.62 4.99 -19.50
C ASP A 28 14.41 6.06 -20.25
N GLY A 29 15.45 6.58 -19.59
CA GLY A 29 16.41 7.48 -20.21
C GLY A 29 17.37 6.70 -21.09
N SER A 30 16.88 6.18 -22.22
CA SER A 30 17.61 5.91 -23.49
C SER A 30 16.85 4.89 -24.33
N ARG A 31 16.43 5.30 -25.54
CA ARG A 31 16.42 4.39 -26.70
C ARG A 31 17.77 3.67 -26.73
N GLU A 32 17.82 2.33 -26.68
CA GLU A 32 18.63 1.57 -27.63
C GLU A 32 18.47 0.05 -27.58
N LEU A 33 18.81 -0.50 -28.73
CA LEU A 33 18.71 -1.87 -29.21
C LEU A 33 19.18 -2.94 -28.22
N GLY A 34 18.46 -4.06 -28.25
CA GLY A 34 18.79 -5.24 -27.47
C GLY A 34 20.18 -5.79 -27.73
N ARG A 35 20.86 -6.21 -26.65
CA ARG A 35 21.84 -7.28 -26.65
C ARG A 35 21.78 -8.00 -25.31
N LYS A 36 21.49 -9.31 -25.37
CA LYS A 36 21.59 -10.25 -24.25
C LYS A 36 23.05 -10.37 -23.83
N PHE A 37 23.34 -10.37 -22.52
CA PHE A 37 24.58 -10.91 -21.99
C PHE A 37 24.32 -11.78 -20.75
N SER A 38 24.81 -13.01 -20.84
CA SER A 38 24.89 -14.02 -19.77
C SER A 38 26.11 -13.78 -18.90
N PHE A 39 26.01 -14.05 -17.59
CA PHE A 39 27.15 -14.03 -16.67
C PHE A 39 27.55 -15.44 -16.23
N ALA A 40 28.85 -15.72 -16.24
CA ALA A 40 29.49 -16.86 -15.60
C ALA A 40 30.47 -16.37 -14.53
N ASN A 41 30.59 -17.19 -13.48
CA ASN A 41 31.27 -17.01 -12.18
C ASN A 41 32.78 -16.75 -12.23
N GLY A 42 33.34 -16.30 -11.09
CA GLY A 42 34.75 -16.61 -10.73
C GLY A 42 35.37 -15.72 -9.66
N GLU A 43 35.82 -16.31 -8.55
CA GLU A 43 36.30 -15.69 -7.30
C GLU A 43 37.77 -15.18 -7.27
N LYS A 44 38.07 -14.48 -6.15
CA LYS A 44 39.23 -14.62 -5.21
C LYS A 44 40.35 -13.56 -5.15
N VAL A 45 40.61 -13.15 -3.90
CA VAL A 45 41.65 -12.27 -3.30
C VAL A 45 42.75 -13.16 -2.68
N PRO A 46 44.02 -12.72 -2.45
CA PRO A 46 44.45 -12.29 -1.08
C PRO A 46 45.61 -11.22 -1.05
N GLU A 47 45.70 -10.34 -0.03
CA GLU A 47 46.71 -10.32 1.10
C GLU A 47 48.04 -9.58 0.74
N SER A 48 48.65 -8.61 1.46
CA SER A 48 48.95 -8.37 2.89
C SER A 48 49.60 -6.97 3.17
N ALA A 49 49.63 -6.57 4.45
CA ALA A 49 50.65 -5.80 5.21
C ALA A 49 50.75 -4.23 5.24
N GLU A 50 50.47 -3.72 6.46
CA GLU A 50 51.12 -2.66 7.29
C GLU A 50 51.02 -1.12 7.01
N LEU A 51 50.74 -0.39 8.11
CA LEU A 51 50.55 1.06 8.26
C LEU A 51 51.84 1.83 8.61
N PRO A 52 51.94 3.11 8.22
CA PRO A 52 52.42 4.14 9.16
C PRO A 52 51.51 5.38 9.26
N LYS A 53 51.58 6.03 10.43
CA LYS A 53 50.71 7.11 10.90
C LYS A 53 51.12 8.52 10.42
N LYS A 54 50.11 9.40 10.37
CA LYS A 54 50.10 10.89 10.42
C LYS A 54 50.48 11.69 9.15
N LYS A 55 49.48 12.35 8.55
CA LYS A 55 49.28 13.82 8.60
C LYS A 55 48.02 14.22 7.82
N LYS A 56 47.28 15.20 8.37
CA LYS A 56 46.07 15.80 7.82
C LYS A 56 46.28 16.20 6.36
N ASN A 57 45.41 15.73 5.47
CA ASN A 57 45.11 16.38 4.21
C ASN A 57 43.65 16.09 3.85
N ASN A 58 42.92 17.14 3.51
CA ASN A 58 41.57 17.12 2.97
C ASN A 58 41.55 16.21 1.74
N MET A 59 41.06 14.99 1.91
CA MET A 59 40.95 14.03 0.83
C MET A 59 39.56 14.19 0.21
N GLN A 60 39.51 14.86 -0.93
CA GLN A 60 38.47 14.64 -1.93
C GLN A 60 38.37 13.14 -2.15
N VAL A 61 37.29 12.53 -1.67
CA VAL A 61 36.96 11.14 -2.01
C VAL A 61 36.51 11.16 -3.46
N HIS A 62 37.47 10.97 -4.36
CA HIS A 62 37.21 10.60 -5.73
C HIS A 62 36.77 9.13 -5.72
N GLU A 63 35.52 8.89 -5.32
CA GLU A 63 34.90 7.59 -5.50
C GLU A 63 34.60 7.43 -6.99
N ARG A 64 35.45 6.65 -7.66
CA ARG A 64 35.17 6.12 -8.99
C ARG A 64 33.92 5.25 -8.88
N LEU A 65 32.76 5.87 -9.02
CA LEU A 65 31.53 5.20 -9.42
C LEU A 65 31.85 4.44 -10.71
N LYS A 66 31.97 3.11 -10.60
CA LYS A 66 31.82 2.24 -11.76
C LYS A 66 30.50 2.66 -12.42
N GLU A 67 30.55 2.96 -13.71
CA GLU A 67 29.43 3.44 -14.52
C GLU A 67 28.31 2.39 -14.61
N GLY A 68 27.62 2.13 -13.50
CA GLY A 68 26.28 1.58 -13.49
C GLY A 68 25.35 2.76 -13.69
N LYS A 69 24.65 2.81 -14.83
CA LYS A 69 23.59 3.80 -15.08
C LYS A 69 22.62 3.77 -13.90
N ALA A 70 22.71 4.77 -13.02
CA ALA A 70 21.78 4.92 -11.92
C ALA A 70 20.42 5.34 -12.50
N LEU A 71 19.50 4.37 -12.62
CA LEU A 71 18.12 4.65 -12.99
C LEU A 71 17.49 5.47 -11.87
N ARG A 72 17.21 6.74 -12.14
CA ARG A 72 16.45 7.60 -11.23
C ARG A 72 14.99 7.16 -11.29
N VAL A 73 14.56 6.38 -10.30
CA VAL A 73 13.14 6.06 -10.11
C VAL A 73 12.43 7.35 -9.70
N GLN A 74 11.43 7.76 -10.48
CA GLN A 74 10.51 8.81 -10.06
C GLN A 74 9.29 8.12 -9.45
N SER A 75 9.09 8.28 -8.14
CA SER A 75 7.87 7.85 -7.47
C SER A 75 6.80 8.92 -7.67
N THR A 76 5.70 8.58 -8.34
CA THR A 76 4.54 9.47 -8.47
C THR A 76 3.46 9.06 -7.49
N ASN A 77 2.99 10.02 -6.68
CA ASN A 77 1.94 9.81 -5.71
C ASN A 77 0.61 10.29 -6.30
N LYS A 78 -0.41 9.46 -6.23
CA LYS A 78 -1.78 9.80 -6.64
C LYS A 78 -2.74 9.55 -5.50
N GLU A 79 -3.71 10.43 -5.34
CA GLU A 79 -4.78 10.25 -4.38
C GLU A 79 -5.74 9.14 -4.82
N LEU A 80 -6.23 8.37 -3.86
CA LEU A 80 -7.20 7.31 -4.08
C LEU A 80 -8.47 7.59 -3.31
N ASN A 81 -9.56 7.75 -4.06
CA ASN A 81 -10.85 8.11 -3.51
C ASN A 81 -11.52 6.91 -2.84
N PHE A 82 -12.08 7.11 -1.65
CA PHE A 82 -12.87 6.10 -0.93
C PHE A 82 -14.30 6.55 -0.73
N SER A 83 -15.19 5.56 -0.63
CA SER A 83 -16.56 5.76 -0.17
C SER A 83 -16.91 4.75 0.93
N PRO A 84 -17.36 5.20 2.12
CA PRO A 84 -17.30 6.59 2.61
C PRO A 84 -15.87 6.96 3.05
N ASN A 85 -15.46 8.22 2.85
CA ASN A 85 -14.15 8.75 3.30
C ASN A 85 -14.21 9.44 4.68
N GLU A 86 -15.41 9.68 5.20
CA GLU A 86 -15.65 10.29 6.51
C GLU A 86 -16.60 9.42 7.34
N CYS A 87 -16.39 9.41 8.66
CA CYS A 87 -17.21 8.70 9.63
C CYS A 87 -17.35 9.56 10.89
N THR A 88 -18.53 10.15 11.08
CA THR A 88 -18.79 11.05 12.22
C THR A 88 -18.64 10.36 13.57
N PHE A 89 -18.97 9.06 13.64
CA PHE A 89 -18.96 8.27 14.86
C PHE A 89 -18.38 6.89 14.60
N PHE A 90 -17.09 6.73 14.88
CA PHE A 90 -16.40 5.46 14.75
C PHE A 90 -16.32 4.76 16.12
N LYS A 91 -17.00 3.61 16.22
CA LYS A 91 -17.05 2.81 17.45
C LYS A 91 -16.59 1.35 17.28
N ARG A 92 -16.67 0.80 16.07
CA ARG A 92 -16.54 -0.65 15.85
C ARG A 92 -15.72 -0.97 14.61
N GLU A 93 -16.34 -0.84 13.45
CA GLU A 93 -15.78 -1.22 12.17
C GLU A 93 -16.13 -0.15 11.14
N TRP A 94 -15.21 0.09 10.21
CA TRP A 94 -15.41 0.99 9.08
C TRP A 94 -14.84 0.36 7.83
N ILE A 95 -15.74 -0.13 6.98
CA ILE A 95 -15.40 -0.68 5.67
C ILE A 95 -15.38 0.47 4.67
N VAL A 96 -14.27 0.63 3.97
CA VAL A 96 -14.12 1.60 2.88
C VAL A 96 -13.89 0.90 1.56
N ARG A 97 -14.42 1.48 0.49
CA ARG A 97 -14.33 0.93 -0.86
C ARG A 97 -13.79 1.96 -1.82
N HIS A 98 -12.86 1.53 -2.67
CA HIS A 98 -12.44 2.26 -3.85
C HIS A 98 -13.01 1.57 -5.08
N VAL A 99 -13.69 2.33 -5.93
CA VAL A 99 -14.23 1.81 -7.19
C VAL A 99 -13.13 1.82 -8.24
N LEU A 100 -12.93 0.68 -8.91
CA LEU A 100 -12.00 0.55 -10.03
C LEU A 100 -12.67 1.06 -11.31
N ASP A 101 -12.66 2.38 -11.50
CA ASP A 101 -13.18 3.07 -12.68
C ASP A 101 -12.06 3.68 -13.54
N THR A 102 -12.42 4.43 -14.58
CA THR A 102 -11.49 5.10 -15.50
C THR A 102 -10.53 6.06 -14.79
N GLU A 103 -10.92 6.61 -13.65
CA GLU A 103 -10.12 7.56 -12.87
C GLU A 103 -9.16 6.86 -11.91
N SER A 104 -9.47 5.63 -11.49
CA SER A 104 -8.66 4.85 -10.54
C SER A 104 -7.17 4.81 -10.88
N PRO A 105 -6.26 5.26 -9.99
CA PRO A 105 -4.83 5.19 -10.26
C PRO A 105 -4.28 3.75 -10.18
N LEU A 106 -5.09 2.80 -9.70
CA LEU A 106 -4.73 1.38 -9.61
C LEU A 106 -4.93 0.63 -10.92
N LEU A 107 -5.66 1.17 -11.90
CA LEU A 107 -5.87 0.48 -13.17
C LEU A 107 -4.76 0.77 -14.19
N LYS A 108 -4.39 -0.28 -14.95
CA LYS A 108 -3.55 -0.12 -16.14
C LYS A 108 -4.23 0.76 -17.18
N LEU A 109 -3.44 1.54 -17.91
CA LEU A 109 -3.95 2.45 -18.94
C LEU A 109 -4.80 1.75 -20.01
N HIS A 110 -4.42 0.55 -20.44
CA HIS A 110 -5.21 -0.21 -21.42
C HIS A 110 -6.59 -0.60 -20.88
N VAL A 111 -6.67 -1.01 -19.61
CA VAL A 111 -7.94 -1.39 -18.97
C VAL A 111 -8.86 -0.18 -18.85
N LYS A 112 -8.33 0.98 -18.47
CA LYS A 112 -9.10 2.24 -18.45
C LYS A 112 -9.74 2.52 -19.81
N LYS A 113 -8.98 2.38 -20.90
CA LYS A 113 -9.49 2.55 -22.27
C LYS A 113 -10.59 1.55 -22.60
N MET A 114 -10.45 0.28 -22.21
CA MET A 114 -11.50 -0.72 -22.43
C MET A 114 -12.80 -0.38 -21.66
N ILE A 115 -12.68 0.14 -20.43
CA ILE A 115 -13.83 0.62 -19.66
C ILE A 115 -14.49 1.82 -20.34
N GLU A 116 -13.70 2.78 -20.84
CA GLU A 116 -14.20 3.93 -21.61
C GLU A 116 -14.93 3.49 -22.88
N GLU A 117 -14.32 2.59 -23.67
CA GLU A 117 -14.90 2.01 -24.89
C GLU A 117 -16.18 1.20 -24.59
N ASN A 118 -16.29 0.64 -23.39
CA ASN A 118 -17.47 -0.08 -22.91
C ASN A 118 -18.46 0.84 -22.14
N ASN A 119 -18.49 2.14 -22.43
CA ASN A 119 -19.39 3.14 -21.84
C ASN A 119 -19.33 3.19 -20.30
N GLY A 120 -18.14 3.07 -19.73
CA GLY A 120 -17.91 3.07 -18.28
C GLY A 120 -18.24 1.75 -17.57
N ARG A 121 -18.64 0.70 -18.31
CA ARG A 121 -18.94 -0.62 -17.74
C ARG A 121 -17.69 -1.50 -17.72
N TRP A 122 -17.60 -2.38 -16.72
CA TRP A 122 -16.54 -3.37 -16.67
C TRP A 122 -16.65 -4.33 -17.87
N PRO A 123 -15.61 -4.47 -18.72
CA PRO A 123 -15.60 -5.41 -19.84
C PRO A 123 -15.65 -6.86 -19.38
N SER A 124 -16.44 -7.70 -20.05
CA SER A 124 -16.60 -9.13 -19.69
C SER A 124 -15.36 -9.97 -19.97
N GLU A 125 -14.47 -9.48 -20.83
CA GLU A 125 -13.18 -10.08 -21.16
C GLU A 125 -12.17 -9.94 -20.01
N LEU A 126 -12.38 -8.98 -19.11
CA LEU A 126 -11.51 -8.70 -17.96
C LEU A 126 -11.97 -9.47 -16.72
N GLN A 127 -11.92 -10.79 -16.80
CA GLN A 127 -12.25 -11.67 -15.66
C GLN A 127 -11.13 -11.74 -14.63
N ASP A 128 -9.86 -11.72 -15.08
CA ASP A 128 -8.71 -11.74 -14.19
C ASP A 128 -8.36 -10.33 -13.71
N LEU A 129 -8.87 -9.96 -12.53
CA LEU A 129 -8.60 -8.68 -11.89
C LEU A 129 -7.10 -8.45 -11.64
N SER A 130 -6.32 -9.50 -11.36
CA SER A 130 -4.89 -9.36 -11.05
C SER A 130 -4.11 -8.81 -12.26
N SER A 131 -4.52 -9.20 -13.47
CA SER A 131 -3.95 -8.69 -14.72
C SER A 131 -4.32 -7.22 -15.00
N CYS A 132 -5.37 -6.70 -14.37
CA CYS A 132 -5.89 -5.36 -14.62
C CYS A 132 -5.20 -4.27 -13.78
N ILE A 133 -4.67 -4.65 -12.61
CA ILE A 133 -4.05 -3.72 -11.66
C ILE A 133 -2.65 -3.31 -12.12
N ALA A 134 -2.38 -2.01 -12.11
CA ALA A 134 -1.07 -1.43 -12.37
C ALA A 134 -0.12 -1.70 -11.21
N ASN A 135 1.17 -1.87 -11.52
CA ASN A 135 2.18 -2.03 -10.48
C ASN A 135 2.29 -0.74 -9.66
N PHE A 136 2.12 -0.85 -8.35
CA PHE A 136 2.36 0.20 -7.37
C PHE A 136 3.31 -0.35 -6.30
N SER A 137 4.10 0.53 -5.69
CA SER A 137 4.99 0.15 -4.61
C SER A 137 4.22 0.02 -3.30
N GLN A 138 3.40 1.03 -2.99
CA GLN A 138 2.67 1.12 -1.72
C GLN A 138 1.33 1.84 -1.87
N ILE A 139 0.34 1.40 -1.08
CA ILE A 139 -0.88 2.13 -0.77
C ILE A 139 -0.77 2.58 0.69
N ILE A 140 -0.83 3.88 0.93
CA ILE A 140 -0.71 4.48 2.26
C ILE A 140 -2.09 4.98 2.66
N VAL A 141 -2.67 4.34 3.67
CA VAL A 141 -3.95 4.74 4.27
C VAL A 141 -3.65 5.51 5.56
N ASN A 142 -4.18 6.72 5.66
CA ASN A 142 -4.08 7.57 6.83
C ASN A 142 -5.47 7.80 7.41
N MET A 143 -5.60 7.66 8.72
CA MET A 143 -6.80 7.97 9.47
C MET A 143 -6.50 9.10 10.46
N ASN A 144 -7.34 10.13 10.44
CA ASN A 144 -7.38 11.18 11.45
C ASN A 144 -8.72 11.10 12.17
N ALA A 145 -8.74 11.35 13.48
CA ALA A 145 -10.00 11.46 14.23
C ALA A 145 -9.79 12.24 15.52
N THR A 146 -10.87 12.54 16.25
CA THR A 146 -10.81 13.10 17.61
C THR A 146 -11.21 12.03 18.63
N SER A 147 -10.35 11.79 19.62
CA SER A 147 -10.62 10.84 20.71
C SER A 147 -11.66 11.40 21.68
N ASN A 148 -12.73 10.64 21.95
CA ASN A 148 -13.72 11.00 22.96
C ASN A 148 -13.12 11.09 24.37
N THR A 149 -12.20 10.19 24.70
CA THR A 149 -11.66 10.09 26.07
C THR A 149 -10.75 11.26 26.43
N SER A 150 -9.99 11.78 25.47
CA SER A 150 -9.01 12.86 25.71
C SER A 150 -9.40 14.20 25.07
N GLY A 151 -10.38 14.22 24.16
CA GLY A 151 -10.71 15.41 23.36
C GLY A 151 -9.60 15.81 22.38
N THR A 152 -8.60 14.97 22.15
CA THR A 152 -7.43 15.27 21.32
C THR A 152 -7.52 14.59 19.95
N SER A 153 -6.95 15.22 18.92
CA SER A 153 -6.77 14.59 17.62
C SER A 153 -5.80 13.41 17.71
N VAL A 154 -6.18 12.30 17.10
CA VAL A 154 -5.41 11.07 17.00
C VAL A 154 -5.16 10.73 15.53
N PHE A 155 -4.04 10.06 15.27
CA PHE A 155 -3.59 9.71 13.93
C PHE A 155 -3.18 8.24 13.87
N ALA A 156 -3.59 7.55 12.81
CA ALA A 156 -3.13 6.20 12.49
C ALA A 156 -2.75 6.10 11.02
N ARG A 157 -1.76 5.25 10.72
CA ARG A 157 -1.30 4.98 9.35
C ARG A 157 -1.10 3.49 9.14
N LYS A 158 -1.55 3.00 7.99
CA LYS A 158 -1.25 1.66 7.49
C LYS A 158 -0.71 1.74 6.07
N VAL A 159 0.31 0.93 5.79
CA VAL A 159 0.92 0.82 4.47
C VAL A 159 0.68 -0.59 3.96
N TYR A 160 0.09 -0.70 2.78
CA TYR A 160 -0.11 -1.95 2.05
C TYR A 160 0.82 -1.98 0.84
N ARG A 161 1.33 -3.16 0.52
CA ARG A 161 2.11 -3.43 -0.69
C ARG A 161 1.24 -4.14 -1.71
N HIS A 162 1.72 -4.21 -2.94
CA HIS A 162 1.05 -4.98 -3.98
C HIS A 162 0.84 -6.46 -3.60
N SER A 163 1.74 -7.05 -2.80
CA SER A 163 1.61 -8.42 -2.28
C SER A 163 0.50 -8.61 -1.27
N ASP A 164 0.00 -7.53 -0.67
CA ASP A 164 -1.02 -7.57 0.38
C ASP A 164 -2.43 -7.52 -0.21
N LEU A 165 -2.55 -7.33 -1.54
CA LEU A 165 -3.82 -7.37 -2.23
C LEU A 165 -4.25 -8.82 -2.49
N LEU A 166 -5.51 -9.08 -2.19
CA LEU A 166 -6.17 -10.34 -2.48
C LEU A 166 -7.33 -10.07 -3.44
N PHE A 167 -7.49 -10.95 -4.43
CA PHE A 167 -8.48 -10.83 -5.48
C PHE A 167 -9.53 -11.92 -5.33
N GLY A 168 -10.80 -11.59 -5.57
CA GLY A 168 -11.91 -12.55 -5.45
C GLY A 168 -12.30 -12.87 -4.00
N CYS A 169 -11.96 -12.00 -3.05
CA CYS A 169 -12.34 -12.16 -1.65
C CYS A 169 -13.14 -10.95 -1.15
N ASP A 170 -14.02 -11.19 -0.18
CA ASP A 170 -14.65 -10.15 0.65
C ASP A 170 -14.32 -10.38 2.14
N PHE A 171 -14.48 -9.36 2.96
CA PHE A 171 -14.27 -9.48 4.41
C PHE A 171 -15.38 -10.32 5.04
N ALA A 172 -15.00 -11.20 5.97
CA ALA A 172 -15.97 -11.93 6.77
C ALA A 172 -16.81 -10.97 7.63
N THR A 173 -18.10 -11.27 7.81
CA THR A 173 -18.95 -10.44 8.68
C THR A 173 -18.59 -10.71 10.14
N ILE A 174 -17.95 -9.73 10.78
CA ILE A 174 -17.50 -9.85 12.18
C ILE A 174 -18.52 -9.38 13.21
N THR A 175 -19.67 -8.87 12.77
CA THR A 175 -20.72 -8.37 13.67
C THR A 175 -21.81 -9.41 13.88
N TYR A 176 -22.17 -9.67 15.14
CA TYR A 176 -23.20 -10.65 15.48
C TYR A 176 -24.08 -10.16 16.63
N PHE A 177 -25.34 -10.55 16.64
CA PHE A 177 -26.27 -10.20 17.70
C PHE A 177 -26.28 -11.28 18.79
N CYS A 178 -25.96 -10.90 20.03
CA CYS A 178 -26.06 -11.78 21.19
C CYS A 178 -27.45 -11.67 21.80
N GLN A 179 -28.27 -12.71 21.66
CA GLN A 179 -29.65 -12.71 22.17
C GLN A 179 -29.73 -12.56 23.69
N GLU A 180 -28.82 -13.21 24.43
CA GLU A 180 -28.80 -13.15 25.90
C GLU A 180 -28.57 -11.74 26.43
N ARG A 181 -27.68 -10.98 25.77
CA ARG A 181 -27.32 -9.62 26.16
C ARG A 181 -28.13 -8.54 25.44
N LYS A 182 -28.92 -8.93 24.44
CA LYS A 182 -29.69 -8.03 23.56
C LYS A 182 -28.84 -6.90 22.97
N ASP A 183 -27.60 -7.22 22.60
CA ASP A 183 -26.64 -6.27 22.04
C ASP A 183 -25.84 -6.92 20.90
N ILE A 184 -25.26 -6.09 20.04
CA ILE A 184 -24.40 -6.50 18.93
C ILE A 184 -22.96 -6.54 19.43
N PHE A 185 -22.27 -7.64 19.16
CA PHE A 185 -20.86 -7.85 19.44
C PHE A 185 -20.05 -7.85 18.15
N VAL A 186 -18.74 -7.64 18.29
CA VAL A 186 -17.78 -7.62 17.20
C VAL A 186 -16.71 -8.65 17.52
N ALA A 187 -16.55 -9.65 16.65
CA ALA A 187 -15.48 -10.63 16.73
C ALA A 187 -14.18 -10.02 16.17
N ILE A 188 -13.47 -9.23 16.97
CA ILE A 188 -12.27 -8.51 16.53
C ILE A 188 -11.17 -9.47 16.08
N ASP A 189 -11.11 -10.66 16.67
CA ASP A 189 -10.13 -11.69 16.30
C ASP A 189 -10.33 -12.22 14.87
N GLU A 190 -11.53 -12.04 14.30
CA GLU A 190 -11.91 -12.43 12.93
C GLU A 190 -11.84 -11.24 11.96
N ALA A 191 -11.37 -10.06 12.39
CA ALA A 191 -11.34 -8.84 11.55
C ALA A 191 -10.41 -8.92 10.32
N HIS A 192 -9.63 -9.99 10.21
CA HIS A 192 -8.77 -10.27 9.06
C HIS A 192 -9.22 -11.51 8.28
N ASP A 193 -10.34 -12.11 8.66
CA ASP A 193 -10.89 -13.27 7.96
C ASP A 193 -11.54 -12.82 6.64
N LEU A 194 -11.34 -13.66 5.63
CA LEU A 194 -11.76 -13.39 4.26
C LEU A 194 -12.58 -14.56 3.75
N MET A 195 -13.58 -14.26 2.93
CA MET A 195 -14.44 -15.23 2.26
C MET A 195 -14.24 -15.13 0.75
N GLU A 196 -14.15 -16.26 0.05
CA GLU A 196 -14.14 -16.29 -1.42
C GLU A 196 -15.52 -15.91 -1.98
N VAL A 197 -15.53 -15.20 -3.12
CA VAL A 197 -16.72 -14.66 -3.79
C VAL A 197 -16.90 -15.28 -5.17
#